data_AF-A0A0N4XBW7-F1
#
_entry.id   AF-A0A0N4XBW7-F1
#
_cell.length_a   1.000
_cell.length_b   1.000
_cell.length_c   1.000
_cell.angle_alpha   90.00
_cell.angle_beta   90.00
_cell.angle_gamma   90.00
#
_symmetry.space_group_name_H-M   'P 1'
#
loop_
_entity.id
_entity.type
_entity.pdbx_description
1 polymer ?
#
loop_
_entity_poly.entity_id
_entity_poly.type
_entity_poly.pdbx_seq_one_letter_code
_entity_poly.pdbx_strand_id
1 'polypeptide(L)'
;MVATVSRDGGLQGVEILGVVSLSVSSPEYNTVSVQMHNKAPAGVQLQVHPNLDKKEWQASHMLKLKSAGKPFPVNNDVGVLKWKMVLTEEEQLPLALNCWPQESADGCQVNIEYTLQREDLSLENVVITVPLPAATVPVVSECEGSYDYQKSRNQLVWTMPVIDSTNSTGTLEFSVPNGHADHFFPVHVRFHTEKLYCDIGVEGVQTNDGNTAVPFSVETRLVTEKYEVV
;
A
#
# COMPACT_ATOMS: atom_id res chain seq x y z
N MET A 1 -0.44 0.51 3.67
CA MET A 1 0.25 -0.75 4.02
C MET A 1 1.50 -0.43 4.81
N VAL A 2 1.73 -1.18 5.88
CA VAL A 2 2.94 -1.12 6.73
C VAL A 2 3.55 -2.51 6.74
N ALA A 3 4.76 -2.67 6.19
CA ALA A 3 5.47 -3.93 6.11
C ALA A 3 6.92 -3.79 6.61
N THR A 4 7.36 -4.75 7.41
CA THR A 4 8.75 -4.94 7.82
C THR A 4 9.12 -6.39 7.55
N VAL A 5 10.13 -6.58 6.71
CA VAL A 5 10.62 -7.89 6.24
C VAL A 5 12.10 -7.99 6.63
N SER A 6 12.57 -9.16 7.08
CA SER A 6 13.99 -9.37 7.36
C SER A 6 14.79 -9.59 6.07
N ARG A 7 16.10 -9.36 6.14
CA ARG A 7 17.03 -9.53 4.99
C ARG A 7 16.99 -10.92 4.33
N ASP A 8 16.58 -11.95 5.07
CA ASP A 8 16.43 -13.32 4.58
C ASP A 8 15.05 -13.61 3.97
N GLY A 9 14.17 -12.60 3.88
CA GLY A 9 12.82 -12.70 3.30
C GLY A 9 11.71 -12.89 4.34
N GLY A 10 12.05 -13.15 5.60
CA GLY A 10 11.10 -13.43 6.66
C GLY A 10 10.17 -12.27 7.00
N LEU A 11 8.88 -12.55 7.25
CA LEU A 11 7.95 -11.52 7.73
C LEU A 11 8.21 -11.20 9.21
N GLN A 12 8.57 -9.95 9.52
CA GLN A 12 8.54 -9.45 10.90
C GLN A 12 7.16 -8.87 11.26
N GLY A 13 6.47 -8.30 10.28
CA GLY A 13 5.09 -7.84 10.45
C GLY A 13 4.56 -7.11 9.24
N VAL A 14 3.33 -7.43 8.84
CA VAL A 14 2.68 -6.79 7.70
C VAL A 14 1.22 -6.49 8.03
N GLU A 15 0.87 -5.21 8.02
CA GLU A 15 -0.48 -4.72 8.29
C GLU A 15 -1.02 -3.88 7.13
N ILE A 16 -2.26 -4.15 6.77
CA ILE A 16 -3.04 -3.38 5.81
C ILE A 16 -4.20 -2.73 6.56
N LEU A 17 -4.10 -1.42 6.70
CA LEU A 17 -5.15 -0.57 7.25
C LEU A 17 -5.91 0.06 6.09
N GLY A 18 -7.23 -0.05 6.13
CA GLY A 18 -8.11 0.57 5.14
C GLY A 18 -9.19 1.42 5.80
N VAL A 19 -9.66 2.40 5.05
CA VAL A 19 -10.73 3.30 5.44
C VAL A 19 -11.57 3.66 4.23
N VAL A 20 -12.88 3.66 4.39
CA VAL A 20 -13.81 4.35 3.47
C VAL A 20 -14.09 5.70 4.09
N SER A 21 -13.71 6.76 3.38
CA SER A 21 -14.01 8.15 3.75
C SER A 21 -15.14 8.67 2.86
N LEU A 22 -16.18 9.22 3.48
CA LEU A 22 -17.30 9.84 2.79
C LEU A 22 -17.14 11.37 2.84
N SER A 23 -17.22 12.01 1.68
CA SER A 23 -17.27 13.47 1.54
C SER A 23 -18.59 13.87 0.90
N VAL A 24 -19.28 14.85 1.49
CA VAL A 24 -20.57 15.35 0.98
C VAL A 24 -20.42 16.84 0.70
N SER A 25 -20.70 17.27 -0.53
CA SER A 25 -20.52 18.67 -0.96
C SER A 25 -21.77 19.53 -0.83
N SER A 26 -22.97 18.92 -0.72
CA SER A 26 -24.25 19.62 -0.61
C SER A 26 -25.03 19.18 0.62
N PRO A 27 -25.61 20.11 1.41
CA PRO A 27 -26.46 19.77 2.55
C PRO A 27 -27.64 18.86 2.24
N GLU A 28 -28.14 18.86 0.99
CA GLU A 28 -29.26 18.01 0.59
C GLU A 28 -28.93 16.49 0.62
N TYR A 29 -27.64 16.14 0.57
CA TYR A 29 -27.16 14.76 0.57
C TYR A 29 -26.49 14.36 1.89
N ASN A 30 -26.59 15.18 2.95
CA ASN A 30 -25.87 14.92 4.19
C ASN A 30 -26.48 13.80 5.07
N THR A 31 -27.58 13.18 4.63
CA THR A 31 -28.19 12.01 5.28
C THR A 31 -28.25 10.78 4.37
N VAL A 32 -27.35 10.64 3.40
CA VAL A 32 -27.34 9.47 2.51
C VAL A 32 -27.02 8.15 3.23
N SER A 33 -27.39 7.03 2.62
CA SER A 33 -26.93 5.68 2.95
C SER A 33 -26.03 5.16 1.83
N VAL A 34 -24.95 4.47 2.20
CA VAL A 34 -23.98 3.93 1.25
C VAL A 34 -24.07 2.40 1.25
N GLN A 35 -24.46 1.82 0.11
CA GLN A 35 -24.45 0.38 -0.11
C GLN A 35 -23.02 -0.04 -0.44
N MET A 36 -22.50 -1.01 0.29
CA MET A 36 -21.17 -1.54 0.08
C MET A 36 -21.24 -3.00 -0.37
N HIS A 37 -20.25 -3.43 -1.16
CA HIS A 37 -19.86 -4.82 -1.21
C HIS A 37 -18.76 -5.08 -0.18
N ASN A 38 -18.78 -6.27 0.42
CA ASN A 38 -17.77 -6.69 1.37
C ASN A 38 -17.44 -8.17 1.14
N LYS A 39 -16.34 -8.42 0.42
CA LYS A 39 -15.75 -9.75 0.25
C LYS A 39 -14.43 -9.88 1.01
N ALA A 40 -14.32 -9.19 2.16
CA ALA A 40 -13.15 -9.30 3.00
C ALA A 40 -12.92 -10.76 3.42
N PRO A 41 -11.67 -11.27 3.35
CA PRO A 41 -11.36 -12.61 3.81
C PRO A 41 -11.56 -12.77 5.32
N ALA A 42 -11.64 -14.02 5.77
CA ALA A 42 -11.70 -14.32 7.20
C ALA A 42 -10.51 -13.70 7.95
N GLY A 43 -10.74 -13.17 9.15
CA GLY A 43 -9.71 -12.55 9.99
C GLY A 43 -9.57 -11.03 9.83
N VAL A 44 -10.15 -10.42 8.78
CA VAL A 44 -10.20 -8.95 8.65
C VAL A 44 -11.09 -8.36 9.74
N GLN A 45 -10.54 -7.40 10.48
CA GLN A 45 -11.25 -6.72 11.57
C GLN A 45 -11.90 -5.45 11.05
N LEU A 46 -13.23 -5.39 10.99
CA LEU A 46 -13.98 -4.21 10.54
C LEU A 46 -14.51 -3.37 11.70
N GLN A 47 -14.50 -2.05 11.53
CA GLN A 47 -15.04 -1.08 12.47
C GLN A 47 -15.90 -0.05 11.74
N VAL A 48 -17.19 -0.05 12.06
CA VAL A 48 -18.17 0.92 11.56
C VAL A 48 -18.19 2.15 12.47
N HIS A 49 -18.26 3.35 11.87
CA HIS A 49 -18.29 4.62 12.60
C HIS A 49 -19.41 4.66 13.66
N PRO A 50 -19.19 5.23 14.86
CA PRO A 50 -20.15 5.16 15.97
C PRO A 50 -21.56 5.71 15.69
N ASN A 51 -21.68 6.68 14.79
CA ASN A 51 -22.97 7.28 14.40
C ASN A 51 -23.74 6.44 13.37
N LEU A 52 -23.16 5.38 12.82
CA LEU A 52 -23.80 4.50 11.84
C LEU A 52 -24.40 3.26 12.49
N ASP A 53 -25.46 2.74 11.88
CA ASP A 53 -26.18 1.57 12.34
C ASP A 53 -25.37 0.29 12.07
N LYS A 54 -24.81 -0.28 13.13
CA LYS A 54 -24.04 -1.51 13.06
C LYS A 54 -24.92 -2.73 12.76
N LYS A 55 -26.20 -2.73 13.14
CA LYS A 55 -27.10 -3.85 12.83
C LYS A 55 -27.43 -3.87 11.35
N GLU A 56 -27.68 -2.69 10.77
CA GLU A 56 -27.90 -2.54 9.33
C GLU A 56 -26.67 -3.00 8.53
N TRP A 57 -25.47 -2.54 8.91
CA TRP A 57 -24.22 -3.00 8.30
C TRP A 57 -24.07 -4.54 8.30
N GLN A 58 -24.40 -5.19 9.42
CA GLN A 58 -24.28 -6.64 9.54
C GLN A 58 -25.34 -7.41 8.73
N ALA A 59 -26.51 -6.79 8.50
CA ALA A 59 -27.60 -7.42 7.77
C ALA A 59 -27.48 -7.27 6.25
N SER A 60 -27.07 -6.09 5.78
CA SER A 60 -27.17 -5.70 4.36
C SER A 60 -25.92 -5.04 3.79
N HIS A 61 -24.85 -4.90 4.58
CA HIS A 61 -23.66 -4.12 4.20
C HIS A 61 -23.96 -2.66 3.84
N MET A 62 -25.02 -2.10 4.41
CA MET A 62 -25.39 -0.71 4.22
C MET A 62 -24.86 0.17 5.37
N LEU A 63 -24.09 1.19 5.02
CA LEU A 63 -23.62 2.23 5.93
C LEU A 63 -24.68 3.32 6.01
N LYS A 64 -25.50 3.25 7.07
CA LYS A 64 -26.63 4.15 7.31
C LYS A 64 -26.52 4.84 8.65
N LEU A 65 -26.91 6.12 8.74
CA LEU A 65 -26.96 6.86 10.01
C LEU A 65 -28.01 6.26 10.96
N LYS A 66 -27.67 6.14 12.25
CA LYS A 66 -28.62 5.73 13.31
C LYS A 66 -29.77 6.72 13.49
N SER A 67 -29.51 8.01 13.23
CA SER A 67 -30.46 9.09 13.40
C SER A 67 -30.17 10.20 12.40
N ALA A 68 -31.20 10.64 11.69
CA ALA A 68 -31.12 11.78 10.77
C ALA A 68 -30.77 13.11 11.48
N GLY A 69 -30.94 13.19 12.81
CA GLY A 69 -30.56 14.36 13.61
C GLY A 69 -29.05 14.57 13.78
N LYS A 70 -28.22 13.66 13.26
CA LYS A 70 -26.75 13.77 13.21
C LYS A 70 -26.25 13.51 11.79
N PRO A 71 -26.49 14.43 10.83
CA PRO A 71 -26.07 14.26 9.44
C PRO A 71 -24.54 14.24 9.32
N PHE A 72 -24.05 13.76 8.18
CA PHE A 72 -22.64 13.94 7.81
C PHE A 72 -22.31 15.44 7.69
N PRO A 73 -21.12 15.86 8.12
CA PRO A 73 -20.67 17.24 7.90
C PRO A 73 -20.45 17.50 6.40
N VAL A 74 -20.91 18.64 5.93
CA VAL A 74 -20.72 19.08 4.54
C VAL A 74 -19.30 19.63 4.38
N ASN A 75 -18.66 19.33 3.25
CA ASN A 75 -17.29 19.71 2.90
C ASN A 75 -16.24 19.23 3.92
N ASN A 76 -16.46 18.07 4.54
CA ASN A 76 -15.51 17.44 5.43
C ASN A 76 -15.53 15.92 5.25
N ASP A 77 -14.36 15.31 5.21
CA ASP A 77 -14.22 13.87 5.02
C ASP A 77 -14.46 13.14 6.34
N VAL A 78 -15.33 12.14 6.31
CA VAL A 78 -15.65 11.31 7.47
C VAL A 78 -15.34 9.85 7.17
N GLY A 79 -14.44 9.26 7.96
CA GLY A 79 -14.20 7.81 7.94
C GLY A 79 -15.42 7.05 8.43
N VAL A 80 -16.13 6.37 7.53
CA VAL A 80 -17.39 5.67 7.81
C VAL A 80 -17.20 4.18 8.11
N LEU A 81 -16.18 3.56 7.51
CA LEU A 81 -15.80 2.17 7.72
C LEU A 81 -14.28 2.10 7.77
N LYS A 82 -13.72 1.33 8.71
CA LYS A 82 -12.30 1.02 8.79
C LYS A 82 -12.10 -0.48 8.84
N TRP A 83 -10.97 -0.96 8.33
CA TRP A 83 -10.56 -2.34 8.53
C TRP A 83 -9.06 -2.48 8.76
N LYS A 84 -8.71 -3.58 9.43
CA LYS A 84 -7.32 -4.04 9.60
C LYS A 84 -7.23 -5.48 9.12
N MET A 85 -6.26 -5.73 8.24
CA MET A 85 -5.82 -7.05 7.80
C MET A 85 -4.35 -7.22 8.17
N VAL A 86 -3.98 -8.42 8.61
CA VAL A 86 -2.59 -8.80 8.88
C VAL A 86 -2.24 -9.92 7.91
N LEU A 87 -1.09 -9.79 7.22
CA LEU A 87 -0.56 -10.88 6.40
C LEU A 87 0.36 -11.75 7.27
N THR A 88 0.30 -13.06 7.08
CA THR A 88 1.04 -14.04 7.89
C THR A 88 2.01 -14.87 7.06
N GLU A 89 1.82 -14.95 5.75
CA GLU A 89 2.68 -15.71 4.84
C GLU A 89 3.41 -14.77 3.89
N GLU A 90 4.68 -15.07 3.62
CA GLU A 90 5.57 -14.26 2.78
C GLU A 90 4.99 -14.05 1.39
N GLU A 91 4.36 -15.07 0.80
CA GLU A 91 3.76 -15.08 -0.54
C GLU A 91 2.55 -14.13 -0.68
N GLN A 92 2.05 -13.59 0.44
CA GLN A 92 0.98 -12.60 0.45
C GLN A 92 1.49 -11.18 0.19
N LEU A 93 2.80 -10.94 0.30
CA LEU A 93 3.39 -9.65 -0.02
C LEU A 93 3.08 -9.28 -1.49
N PRO A 94 2.98 -8.00 -1.82
CA PRO A 94 2.72 -7.59 -3.19
C PRO A 94 3.98 -7.77 -4.03
N LEU A 95 5.12 -7.43 -3.45
CA LEU A 95 6.44 -7.44 -4.05
C LEU A 95 7.40 -8.05 -3.04
N ALA A 96 8.11 -9.12 -3.35
CA ALA A 96 9.25 -9.59 -2.60
C ALA A 96 10.52 -8.86 -3.06
N LEU A 97 11.46 -8.65 -2.15
CA LEU A 97 12.73 -7.99 -2.45
C LEU A 97 13.87 -8.76 -1.79
N ASN A 98 14.81 -9.23 -2.61
CA ASN A 98 16.03 -9.89 -2.17
C ASN A 98 17.19 -8.92 -2.35
N CYS A 99 18.00 -8.70 -1.31
CA CYS A 99 19.18 -7.83 -1.36
C CYS A 99 20.40 -8.61 -0.85
N TRP A 100 21.34 -8.87 -1.75
CA TRP A 100 22.53 -9.69 -1.49
C TRP A 100 23.81 -8.86 -1.64
N PRO A 101 24.31 -8.27 -0.54
CA PRO A 101 25.65 -7.69 -0.51
C PRO A 101 26.73 -8.77 -0.41
N GLN A 102 27.76 -8.65 -1.23
CA GLN A 102 28.93 -9.52 -1.29
C GLN A 102 30.19 -8.69 -1.04
N GLU A 103 30.75 -8.83 0.16
CA GLU A 103 31.96 -8.12 0.57
C GLU A 103 33.22 -8.77 -0.03
N SER A 104 34.16 -7.93 -0.45
CA SER A 104 35.47 -8.32 -0.98
C SER A 104 36.55 -7.36 -0.49
N ALA A 105 37.82 -7.65 -0.78
CA ALA A 105 38.92 -6.75 -0.44
C ALA A 105 38.83 -5.37 -1.14
N ASP A 106 38.19 -5.32 -2.31
CA ASP A 106 38.12 -4.14 -3.17
C ASP A 106 36.80 -3.35 -3.01
N GLY A 107 35.94 -3.76 -2.08
CA GLY A 107 34.65 -3.12 -1.82
C GLY A 107 33.51 -4.14 -1.66
N CYS A 108 32.29 -3.71 -1.95
CA CYS A 108 31.10 -4.55 -1.88
C CYS A 108 30.33 -4.52 -3.20
N GLN A 109 30.03 -5.70 -3.75
CA GLN A 109 29.06 -5.86 -4.83
C GLN A 109 27.68 -6.09 -4.21
N VAL A 110 26.64 -5.52 -4.78
CA VAL A 110 25.27 -5.65 -4.29
C VAL A 110 24.37 -5.99 -5.47
N ASN A 111 23.68 -7.12 -5.35
CA ASN A 111 22.62 -7.53 -6.26
C ASN A 111 21.28 -7.42 -5.52
N ILE A 112 20.30 -6.77 -6.15
CA ILE A 112 18.96 -6.61 -5.62
C ILE A 112 17.97 -7.09 -6.67
N GLU A 113 17.07 -7.98 -6.28
CA GLU A 113 16.02 -8.52 -7.14
C GLU A 113 14.66 -8.25 -6.52
N TYR A 114 13.70 -7.82 -7.33
CA TYR A 114 12.29 -7.84 -6.95
C TYR A 114 11.56 -9.00 -7.63
N THR A 115 10.50 -9.48 -6.98
CA THR A 115 9.53 -10.41 -7.58
C THR A 115 8.13 -10.00 -7.19
N LEU A 116 7.26 -9.73 -8.17
CA LEU A 116 5.84 -9.52 -7.98
C LEU A 116 5.20 -10.86 -7.60
N GLN A 117 4.79 -11.00 -6.35
CA GLN A 117 4.15 -12.23 -5.87
C GLN A 117 2.64 -12.22 -6.12
N ARG A 118 2.03 -11.04 -6.16
CA ARG A 118 0.61 -10.84 -6.47
C ARG A 118 0.46 -10.36 -7.91
N GLU A 119 0.53 -11.30 -8.84
CA GLU A 119 0.41 -11.03 -10.30
C GLU A 119 -0.94 -10.44 -10.71
N ASP A 120 -1.94 -10.49 -9.82
CA ASP A 120 -3.23 -9.84 -10.01
C ASP A 120 -3.24 -8.33 -9.72
N LEU A 121 -2.09 -7.77 -9.30
CA LEU A 121 -1.85 -6.35 -9.05
C LEU A 121 -1.01 -5.72 -10.17
N SER A 122 -1.27 -4.44 -10.44
CA SER A 122 -0.32 -3.54 -11.12
C SER A 122 0.21 -2.55 -10.08
N LEU A 123 1.51 -2.55 -9.83
CA LEU A 123 2.17 -1.63 -8.90
C LEU A 123 2.69 -0.42 -9.68
N GLU A 124 2.20 0.75 -9.33
CA GLU A 124 2.44 2.00 -10.04
C GLU A 124 3.41 2.90 -9.25
N ASN A 125 4.28 3.59 -10.00
CA ASN A 125 5.33 4.48 -9.48
C ASN A 125 6.17 3.81 -8.39
N VAL A 126 6.70 2.63 -8.70
CA VAL A 126 7.51 1.85 -7.77
C VAL A 126 8.87 2.51 -7.59
N VAL A 127 9.25 2.71 -6.33
CA VAL A 127 10.52 3.30 -5.92
C VAL A 127 11.14 2.41 -4.84
N ILE A 128 12.31 1.87 -5.11
CA ILE A 128 13.14 1.09 -4.19
C ILE A 128 14.35 1.96 -3.83
N THR A 129 14.50 2.30 -2.55
CA THR A 129 15.56 3.18 -2.06
C THR A 129 16.54 2.38 -1.22
N VAL A 130 17.80 2.34 -1.67
CA VAL A 130 18.88 1.59 -1.06
C VAL A 130 19.84 2.60 -0.42
N PRO A 131 20.06 2.57 0.90
CA PRO A 131 21.08 3.40 1.53
C PRO A 131 22.47 2.96 1.06
N LEU A 132 23.40 3.91 1.07
CA LEU A 132 24.79 3.69 0.67
C LEU A 132 25.73 4.13 1.79
N PRO A 133 26.93 3.52 1.86
CA PRO A 133 28.02 3.99 2.69
C PRO A 133 28.33 5.48 2.44
N ALA A 134 28.72 6.20 3.50
CA ALA A 134 29.10 7.60 3.38
C ALA A 134 30.31 7.77 2.43
N ALA A 135 30.31 8.88 1.69
CA ALA A 135 31.39 9.25 0.78
C ALA A 135 31.73 8.21 -0.31
N THR A 136 30.77 7.37 -0.68
CA THR A 136 30.90 6.42 -1.79
C THR A 136 30.21 6.91 -3.06
N VAL A 137 30.64 6.41 -4.21
CA VAL A 137 29.95 6.56 -5.50
C VAL A 137 29.68 5.16 -6.04
N PRO A 138 28.41 4.74 -6.20
CA PRO A 138 28.10 3.42 -6.72
C PRO A 138 28.40 3.35 -8.22
N VAL A 139 28.91 2.20 -8.66
CA VAL A 139 29.05 1.86 -10.08
C VAL A 139 27.98 0.83 -10.40
N VAL A 140 26.93 1.26 -11.11
CA VAL A 140 25.82 0.41 -11.52
C VAL A 140 26.24 -0.38 -12.76
N SER A 141 26.20 -1.72 -12.68
CA SER A 141 26.52 -2.63 -13.78
C SER A 141 25.27 -3.07 -14.54
N GLU A 142 24.15 -3.24 -13.84
CA GLU A 142 22.87 -3.65 -14.40
C GLU A 142 21.72 -2.95 -13.68
N CYS A 143 20.69 -2.55 -14.43
CA CYS A 143 19.51 -1.93 -13.87
C CYS A 143 18.35 -2.09 -14.85
N GLU A 144 17.32 -2.82 -14.43
CA GLU A 144 16.03 -2.77 -15.12
C GLU A 144 15.24 -1.52 -14.69
N GLY A 145 14.65 -0.78 -15.63
CA GLY A 145 14.04 0.52 -15.32
C GLY A 145 15.07 1.65 -15.25
N SER A 146 15.02 2.49 -14.21
CA SER A 146 15.93 3.63 -14.08
C SER A 146 16.40 3.86 -12.65
N TYR A 147 17.59 4.44 -12.49
CA TYR A 147 18.15 4.74 -11.19
C TYR A 147 18.60 6.20 -11.07
N ASP A 148 18.64 6.70 -9.83
CA ASP A 148 19.18 8.01 -9.46
C ASP A 148 20.08 7.88 -8.23
N TYR A 149 21.34 8.31 -8.35
CA TYR A 149 22.28 8.35 -7.24
C TYR A 149 22.21 9.71 -6.55
N GLN A 150 21.74 9.72 -5.30
CA GLN A 150 21.52 10.92 -4.52
C GLN A 150 22.64 11.12 -3.48
N LYS A 151 23.74 11.73 -3.94
CA LYS A 151 24.93 12.02 -3.11
C LYS A 151 24.61 12.73 -1.78
N SER A 152 23.67 13.67 -1.77
CA SER A 152 23.32 14.42 -0.55
C SER A 152 22.64 13.59 0.53
N ARG A 153 22.10 12.42 0.16
CA ARG A 153 21.39 11.48 1.04
C ARG A 153 22.11 10.15 1.20
N ASN A 154 23.23 9.94 0.50
CA ASN A 154 23.94 8.66 0.39
C ASN A 154 22.98 7.52 0.07
N GLN A 155 22.24 7.61 -1.03
CA GLN A 155 21.31 6.55 -1.43
C GLN A 155 21.27 6.36 -2.95
N LEU A 156 20.93 5.15 -3.36
CA LEU A 156 20.59 4.79 -4.73
C LEU A 156 19.08 4.58 -4.80
N VAL A 157 18.42 5.29 -5.71
CA VAL A 157 16.97 5.24 -5.89
C VAL A 157 16.67 4.53 -7.19
N TRP A 158 16.09 3.34 -7.11
CA TRP A 158 15.69 2.49 -8.23
C TRP A 158 14.20 2.66 -8.52
N THR A 159 13.82 2.90 -9.77
CA THR A 159 12.48 3.36 -10.15
C THR A 159 11.94 2.70 -11.41
N MET A 160 10.69 2.24 -11.30
CA MET A 160 9.95 1.49 -12.30
C MET A 160 8.58 2.17 -12.39
N PRO A 161 8.17 2.65 -13.57
CA PRO A 161 6.85 3.26 -13.72
C PRO A 161 5.74 2.29 -13.33
N VAL A 162 5.85 1.03 -13.76
CA VAL A 162 4.88 -0.04 -13.51
C VAL A 162 5.62 -1.37 -13.29
N ILE A 163 5.15 -2.17 -12.33
CA ILE A 163 5.46 -3.59 -12.18
C ILE A 163 4.15 -4.36 -12.20
N ASP A 164 3.97 -5.23 -13.19
CA ASP A 164 2.82 -6.12 -13.35
C ASP A 164 3.26 -7.51 -13.83
N SER A 165 2.30 -8.37 -14.21
CA SER A 165 2.58 -9.74 -14.68
C SER A 165 3.51 -9.85 -15.90
N THR A 166 3.70 -8.77 -16.68
CA THR A 166 4.56 -8.76 -17.87
C THR A 166 6.03 -8.49 -17.55
N ASN A 167 6.31 -7.94 -16.37
CA ASN A 167 7.64 -7.67 -15.81
C ASN A 167 7.66 -8.01 -14.32
N SER A 168 7.26 -9.25 -13.99
CA SER A 168 7.10 -9.70 -12.61
C SER A 168 8.41 -9.87 -11.84
N THR A 169 9.56 -9.79 -12.50
CA THR A 169 10.88 -9.81 -11.87
C THR A 169 11.72 -8.67 -12.39
N GLY A 170 12.69 -8.23 -11.61
CA GLY A 170 13.75 -7.39 -12.12
C GLY A 170 14.92 -7.22 -11.19
N THR A 171 16.03 -6.73 -11.74
CA THR A 171 17.34 -6.74 -11.10
C THR A 171 18.01 -5.37 -11.13
N LEU A 172 18.72 -5.06 -10.05
CA LEU A 172 19.66 -3.95 -9.92
C LEU A 172 20.98 -4.50 -9.37
N GLU A 173 22.06 -4.27 -10.11
CA GLU A 173 23.41 -4.60 -9.67
C GLU A 173 24.30 -3.36 -9.63
N PHE A 174 25.00 -3.20 -8.51
CA PHE A 174 26.00 -2.16 -8.38
C PHE A 174 27.16 -2.60 -7.49
N SER A 175 28.25 -1.85 -7.55
CA SER A 175 29.39 -2.01 -6.65
C SER A 175 29.77 -0.68 -6.01
N VAL A 176 30.33 -0.76 -4.80
CA VAL A 176 30.92 0.39 -4.10
C VAL A 176 32.33 0.04 -3.65
N PRO A 177 33.31 0.98 -3.74
CA PRO A 177 34.71 0.75 -3.34
C PRO A 177 34.89 0.58 -1.83
N ASN A 178 33.90 0.96 -1.03
CA ASN A 178 33.87 0.83 0.41
C ASN A 178 32.44 0.49 0.85
N GLY A 179 32.29 -0.47 1.76
CA GLY A 179 30.96 -0.86 2.23
C GLY A 179 31.00 -2.17 3.00
N HIS A 180 30.01 -2.36 3.86
CA HIS A 180 29.70 -3.60 4.54
C HIS A 180 28.22 -3.88 4.31
N ALA A 181 27.81 -5.14 4.45
CA ALA A 181 26.43 -5.57 4.20
C ALA A 181 25.40 -4.68 4.91
N ASP A 182 25.67 -4.26 6.16
CA ASP A 182 24.78 -3.42 6.96
C ASP A 182 24.53 -2.03 6.39
N HIS A 183 25.42 -1.50 5.55
CA HIS A 183 25.25 -0.15 4.99
C HIS A 183 24.12 -0.06 3.95
N PHE A 184 23.66 -1.20 3.42
CA PHE A 184 22.63 -1.27 2.38
C PHE A 184 21.23 -1.52 2.93
N PHE A 185 21.07 -1.49 4.26
CA PHE A 185 19.80 -1.64 4.95
C PHE A 185 19.51 -0.44 5.87
N PRO A 186 18.23 -0.11 6.12
CA PRO A 186 17.05 -0.73 5.52
C PRO A 186 16.84 -0.35 4.06
N VAL A 187 16.35 -1.28 3.25
CA VAL A 187 15.89 -0.98 1.88
C VAL A 187 14.42 -0.59 1.95
N HIS A 188 14.06 0.57 1.42
CA HIS A 188 12.68 1.06 1.44
C HIS A 188 11.97 0.85 0.10
N VAL A 189 10.74 0.38 0.13
CA VAL A 189 9.90 0.19 -1.06
C VAL A 189 8.69 1.13 -0.98
N ARG A 190 8.37 1.81 -2.08
CA ARG A 190 7.18 2.65 -2.18
C ARG A 190 6.48 2.40 -3.50
N PHE A 191 5.18 2.20 -3.47
CA PHE A 191 4.32 2.09 -4.65
C PHE A 191 2.87 2.44 -4.30
N HIS A 192 2.01 2.44 -5.31
CA HIS A 192 0.57 2.38 -5.10
C HIS A 192 -0.08 1.46 -6.13
N THR A 193 -1.32 1.08 -5.89
CA THR A 193 -2.16 0.36 -6.86
C THR A 193 -3.61 0.75 -6.65
N GLU A 194 -4.45 0.61 -7.67
CA GLU A 194 -5.89 0.88 -7.59
C GLU A 194 -6.68 -0.32 -7.06
N LYS A 195 -6.03 -1.49 -6.93
CA LYS A 195 -6.66 -2.71 -6.43
C LYS A 195 -6.38 -2.91 -4.94
N LEU A 196 -7.42 -3.12 -4.16
CA LEU A 196 -7.31 -3.36 -2.72
C LEU A 196 -7.04 -4.84 -2.41
N TYR A 197 -6.36 -5.09 -1.29
CA TYR A 197 -6.18 -6.43 -0.74
C TYR A 197 -7.48 -7.02 -0.19
N CYS A 198 -8.33 -6.18 0.39
CA CYS A 198 -9.68 -6.55 0.79
C CYS A 198 -10.63 -6.02 -0.28
N ASP A 199 -11.36 -6.92 -0.95
CA ASP A 199 -12.40 -6.52 -1.92
C ASP A 199 -13.63 -5.96 -1.18
N ILE A 200 -13.47 -4.71 -0.75
CA ILE A 200 -14.49 -3.88 -0.10
C ILE A 200 -14.61 -2.62 -0.95
N GLY A 201 -15.83 -2.27 -1.36
CA GLY A 201 -16.06 -1.09 -2.18
C GLY A 201 -17.50 -0.61 -2.12
N VAL A 202 -17.73 0.55 -2.73
CA VAL A 202 -19.05 1.19 -2.78
C VAL A 202 -19.79 0.68 -4.02
N GLU A 203 -20.98 0.11 -3.83
CA GLU A 203 -21.86 -0.31 -4.93
C GLU A 203 -22.88 0.76 -5.30
N GLY A 204 -23.33 1.55 -4.34
CA GLY A 204 -24.36 2.55 -4.57
C GLY A 204 -24.53 3.52 -3.41
N VAL A 205 -25.14 4.66 -3.71
CA VAL A 205 -25.53 5.66 -2.71
C VAL A 205 -27.02 5.97 -2.92
N GLN A 206 -27.76 6.08 -1.82
CA GLN A 206 -29.18 6.39 -1.85
C GLN A 206 -29.56 7.37 -0.75
N THR A 207 -30.70 8.04 -0.90
CA THR A 207 -31.32 8.86 0.14
C THR A 207 -31.62 8.04 1.39
N ASN A 208 -31.73 8.69 2.55
CA ASN A 208 -31.91 7.99 3.83
C ASN A 208 -33.16 7.10 3.89
N ASP A 209 -34.20 7.50 3.17
CA ASP A 209 -35.46 6.77 3.05
C ASP A 209 -35.37 5.57 2.08
N GLY A 210 -34.25 5.44 1.35
CA GLY A 210 -33.98 4.35 0.43
C GLY A 210 -34.72 4.46 -0.91
N ASN A 211 -35.41 5.57 -1.17
CA ASN A 211 -36.30 5.69 -2.33
C ASN A 211 -35.60 6.21 -3.59
N THR A 212 -34.45 6.86 -3.46
CA THR A 212 -33.80 7.56 -4.58
C THR A 212 -32.30 7.31 -4.59
N ALA A 213 -31.79 6.85 -5.74
CA ALA A 213 -30.36 6.73 -5.98
C ALA A 213 -29.73 8.13 -6.09
N VAL A 214 -28.54 8.28 -5.51
CA VAL A 214 -27.78 9.54 -5.49
C VAL A 214 -26.51 9.34 -6.33
N PRO A 215 -26.22 10.25 -7.29
CA PRO A 215 -24.97 10.19 -8.04
C PRO A 215 -23.75 10.31 -7.11
N PHE A 216 -22.72 9.50 -7.35
CA PHE A 216 -21.50 9.48 -6.56
C PHE A 216 -20.28 9.19 -7.44
N SER A 217 -19.10 9.49 -6.91
CA SER A 217 -17.81 9.07 -7.45
C SER A 217 -17.02 8.35 -6.36
N VAL A 218 -16.07 7.52 -6.77
CA VAL A 218 -15.20 6.76 -5.87
C VAL A 218 -13.77 6.86 -6.37
N GLU A 219 -12.85 7.13 -5.45
CA GLU A 219 -11.41 6.95 -5.66
C GLU A 219 -10.96 5.78 -4.78
N THR A 220 -10.25 4.81 -5.37
CA THR A 220 -9.74 3.64 -4.66
C THR A 220 -8.24 3.55 -4.84
N ARG A 221 -7.51 3.44 -3.72
CA ARG A 221 -6.04 3.35 -3.76
C ARG A 221 -5.49 2.57 -2.58
N LEU A 222 -4.60 1.62 -2.85
CA LEU A 222 -3.68 1.04 -1.88
C LEU A 222 -2.36 1.79 -2.00
N VAL A 223 -1.83 2.28 -0.88
CA VAL A 223 -0.52 2.94 -0.81
C VAL A 223 0.37 2.27 0.23
N THR A 224 1.68 2.28 -0.02
CA THR A 224 2.69 1.99 0.99
C THR A 224 2.86 3.20 1.92
N GLU A 225 2.60 3.02 3.20
CA GLU A 225 2.96 3.99 4.25
C GLU A 225 4.39 3.71 4.74
N LYS A 226 4.69 2.44 4.95
CA LYS A 226 6.04 1.92 5.20
C LYS A 226 6.17 0.55 4.56
N TYR A 227 7.23 0.33 3.81
CA TYR A 227 7.67 -1.01 3.43
C TYR A 227 9.19 -0.97 3.51
N GLU A 228 9.77 -1.73 4.44
CA GLU A 228 11.22 -1.85 4.61
C GLU A 228 11.68 -3.31 4.70
N VAL A 229 12.86 -3.57 4.13
CA VAL A 229 13.66 -4.76 4.38
C VAL A 229 14.77 -4.38 5.36
N VAL A 230 14.86 -5.03 6.53
CA VAL A 230 15.73 -4.68 7.67
C VAL A 230 16.69 -5.80 8.04
#